data_AF-A0A962D2J4-F1
#
_entry.id   AF-A0A962D2J4-F1
#
_cell.length_a   1.000
_cell.length_b   1.000
_cell.length_c   1.000
_cell.angle_alpha   90.00
_cell.angle_beta   90.00
_cell.angle_gamma   90.00
#
_symmetry.space_group_name_H-M   'P 1'
#
loop_
_entity.id
_entity.type
_entity.pdbx_description
1 polymer ?
#
loop_
_entity_poly.entity_id
_entity_poly.type
_entity_poly.pdbx_seq_one_letter_code
_entity_poly.pdbx_strand_id
1 'polypeptide(L)'
;MSGWEAVALEELRDLINQSLAQSSAESRRVFGLIQIPPEKWALPPWGDQGGGFWVIAVLGQSAIWYNDIEEGFNCSPFTRLGILDQYACDQLELHHWLFRLNHYLATGKGFPGEGLGAPEAISQLQARAD
;
A
#
# COMPACT_ATOMS: atom_id res chain seq x y z
N MET A 1 -16.72 4.08 -21.00
CA MET A 1 -15.62 4.55 -20.15
C MET A 1 -16.10 4.34 -18.73
N SER A 2 -15.78 3.19 -18.14
CA SER A 2 -16.02 2.96 -16.72
C SER A 2 -14.98 3.81 -16.00
N GLY A 3 -15.42 4.87 -15.33
CA GLY A 3 -14.52 5.61 -14.45
C GLY A 3 -13.91 4.66 -13.43
N TRP A 4 -12.66 4.93 -13.04
CA TRP A 4 -12.03 4.23 -11.93
C TRP A 4 -12.93 4.31 -10.68
N GLU A 5 -13.11 3.19 -9.99
CA GLU A 5 -13.83 3.11 -8.72
C GLU A 5 -12.89 2.54 -7.66
N ALA A 6 -12.96 3.12 -6.47
CA ALA A 6 -12.14 2.65 -5.36
C ALA A 6 -12.45 1.20 -5.00
N VAL A 7 -11.41 0.39 -4.77
CA VAL A 7 -11.58 -1.00 -4.33
C VAL A 7 -12.49 -1.08 -3.09
N ALA A 8 -13.42 -2.02 -3.10
CA ALA A 8 -14.31 -2.26 -1.97
C ALA A 8 -13.54 -2.86 -0.78
N LEU A 9 -14.02 -2.64 0.44
CA LEU A 9 -13.38 -3.17 1.65
C LEU A 9 -13.35 -4.71 1.66
N GLU A 10 -14.39 -5.35 1.14
CA GLU A 10 -14.50 -6.80 1.01
C GLU A 10 -13.43 -7.35 0.06
N GLU A 11 -13.25 -6.72 -1.10
CA GLU A 11 -12.22 -7.10 -2.06
C GLU A 11 -10.80 -6.88 -1.52
N LEU A 12 -10.57 -5.76 -0.83
CA LEU A 12 -9.31 -5.52 -0.13
C LEU A 12 -9.02 -6.63 0.90
N ARG A 13 -10.04 -7.07 1.66
CA ARG A 13 -9.88 -8.17 2.62
C ARG A 13 -9.50 -9.48 1.93
N ASP A 14 -10.08 -9.76 0.76
CA ASP A 14 -9.73 -10.96 0.00
C ASP A 14 -8.28 -10.92 -0.49
N LEU A 15 -7.81 -9.77 -0.99
CA LEU A 15 -6.41 -9.55 -1.39
C LEU A 15 -5.43 -9.74 -0.21
N ILE A 16 -5.78 -9.22 0.98
CA ILE A 16 -5.00 -9.41 2.20
C ILE A 16 -4.97 -10.90 2.57
N ASN A 17 -6.14 -11.56 2.61
CA ASN A 17 -6.24 -12.97 2.99
C ASN A 17 -5.45 -13.88 2.04
N GLN A 18 -5.52 -13.63 0.74
CA GLN A 18 -4.75 -14.36 -0.28
C GLN A 18 -3.24 -14.20 -0.07
N SER A 19 -2.79 -12.98 0.25
CA SER A 19 -1.37 -12.73 0.56
C SER A 19 -0.92 -13.41 1.86
N LEU A 20 -1.76 -13.39 2.90
CA LEU A 20 -1.44 -14.03 4.19
C LEU A 20 -1.42 -15.56 4.12
N ALA A 21 -2.24 -16.16 3.24
CA ALA A 21 -2.24 -17.60 2.98
C ALA A 21 -0.91 -18.07 2.38
N GLN A 22 -0.27 -17.24 1.55
CA GLN A 22 1.03 -17.52 0.92
C GLN A 22 2.23 -17.12 1.81
N SER A 23 1.97 -16.35 2.88
CA SER A 23 3.02 -15.84 3.77
C SER A 23 3.55 -16.91 4.74
N SER A 24 4.77 -16.72 5.24
CA SER A 24 5.31 -17.55 6.33
C SER A 24 4.61 -17.24 7.66
N ALA A 25 4.74 -18.13 8.66
CA ALA A 25 4.20 -17.88 10.00
C ALA A 25 4.85 -16.65 10.66
N GLU A 26 6.11 -16.37 10.34
CA GLU A 26 6.82 -15.17 10.80
C GLU A 26 6.25 -13.91 10.16
N SER A 27 6.08 -13.88 8.84
CA SER A 27 5.46 -12.77 8.11
C SER A 27 4.06 -12.46 8.66
N ARG A 28 3.25 -13.49 8.92
CA ARG A 28 1.92 -13.32 9.53
C ARG A 28 1.98 -12.73 10.94
N ARG A 29 2.95 -13.14 11.76
CA ARG A 29 3.14 -12.54 13.11
C ARG A 29 3.55 -11.09 13.00
N VAL A 30 4.50 -10.76 12.12
CA VAL A 30 4.93 -9.38 11.90
C VAL A 30 3.76 -8.52 11.42
N PHE A 31 3.00 -8.98 10.43
CA PHE A 31 1.79 -8.27 9.99
C PHE A 31 0.80 -8.08 11.15
N GLY A 32 0.61 -9.11 11.98
CA GLY A 32 -0.24 -9.03 13.17
C GLY A 32 0.16 -7.94 14.18
N LEU A 33 1.43 -7.51 14.19
CA LEU A 33 1.93 -6.45 15.06
C LEU A 33 1.79 -5.04 14.47
N ILE A 34 1.74 -4.93 13.14
CA ILE A 34 1.74 -3.63 12.43
C ILE A 34 0.41 -3.30 11.76
N GLN A 35 -0.46 -4.29 11.60
CA GLN A 35 -1.76 -4.10 10.96
C GLN A 35 -2.62 -3.12 11.76
N ILE A 36 -3.40 -2.35 11.03
CA ILE A 36 -4.48 -1.52 11.55
C ILE A 36 -5.79 -1.97 10.90
N PRO A 37 -6.96 -1.63 11.47
CA PRO A 37 -8.21 -1.72 10.72
C PRO A 37 -8.05 -0.95 9.39
N PRO A 38 -8.44 -1.53 8.24
CA PRO A 38 -8.32 -0.81 6.97
C PRO A 38 -8.99 0.56 7.04
N GLU A 39 -8.24 1.61 6.72
CA GLU A 39 -8.69 2.99 6.78
C GLU A 39 -8.27 3.73 5.51
N LYS A 40 -9.15 4.59 4.99
CA LYS A 40 -8.82 5.45 3.84
C LYS A 40 -7.95 6.62 4.29
N TRP A 41 -6.75 6.74 3.70
CA TRP A 41 -5.86 7.88 3.90
C TRP A 41 -5.76 8.70 2.61
N ALA A 42 -5.69 10.02 2.75
CA ALA A 42 -5.59 10.94 1.63
C ALA A 42 -4.18 10.91 1.00
N LEU A 43 -4.10 11.14 -0.31
CA LEU A 43 -2.84 11.33 -1.02
C LEU A 43 -3.03 12.32 -2.19
N PRO A 44 -3.34 13.60 -1.94
CA PRO A 44 -3.68 14.52 -3.02
C PRO A 44 -2.54 14.70 -4.04
N PRO A 45 -2.84 14.81 -5.34
CA PRO A 45 -4.19 14.81 -5.93
C PRO A 45 -4.76 13.41 -6.24
N TRP A 46 -4.07 12.33 -5.83
CA TRP A 46 -4.44 10.96 -6.13
C TRP A 46 -5.46 10.40 -5.13
N GLY A 47 -6.39 9.59 -5.63
CA GLY A 47 -7.39 8.93 -4.79
C GLY A 47 -8.48 9.87 -4.24
N ASP A 48 -8.43 11.19 -4.50
CA ASP A 48 -9.42 12.16 -4.00
C ASP A 48 -10.86 11.78 -4.37
N GLN A 49 -11.07 11.26 -5.59
CA GLN A 49 -12.38 10.78 -6.05
C GLN A 49 -12.90 9.56 -5.26
N GLY A 50 -11.98 8.74 -4.74
CA GLY A 50 -12.27 7.53 -3.96
C GLY A 50 -12.16 7.73 -2.44
N GLY A 51 -12.01 8.98 -1.98
CA GLY A 51 -11.80 9.30 -0.56
C GLY A 51 -10.42 8.91 -0.01
N GLY A 52 -9.45 8.67 -0.89
CA GLY A 52 -8.09 8.23 -0.56
C GLY A 52 -7.82 6.77 -0.90
N PHE A 53 -6.71 6.24 -0.38
CA PHE A 53 -6.30 4.84 -0.55
C PHE A 53 -6.41 4.06 0.75
N TRP A 54 -6.63 2.75 0.66
CA TRP A 54 -6.72 1.91 1.84
C TRP A 54 -5.36 1.66 2.46
N VAL A 55 -5.15 2.13 3.68
CA VAL A 55 -4.00 1.81 4.52
C VAL A 55 -4.36 0.66 5.43
N ILE A 56 -3.48 -0.33 5.52
CA ILE A 56 -3.74 -1.59 6.23
C ILE A 56 -2.70 -1.90 7.30
N ALA A 57 -1.56 -1.22 7.30
CA ALA A 57 -0.53 -1.38 8.31
C ALA A 57 0.35 -0.14 8.43
N VAL A 58 0.89 0.08 9.62
CA VAL A 58 1.80 1.18 9.93
C VAL A 58 3.01 0.65 10.72
N LEU A 59 4.21 1.03 10.28
CA LEU A 59 5.45 0.75 11.01
C LEU A 59 6.32 2.01 11.04
N GLY A 60 6.56 2.53 12.25
CA GLY A 60 7.27 3.79 12.41
C GLY A 60 6.52 4.92 11.70
N GLN A 61 7.19 5.56 10.75
CA GLN A 61 6.67 6.70 9.98
C GLN A 61 6.29 6.31 8.54
N SER A 62 5.97 5.02 8.33
CA SER A 62 5.61 4.47 7.02
C SER A 62 4.34 3.64 7.09
N ALA A 63 3.55 3.70 6.03
CA ALA A 63 2.26 3.05 5.90
C ALA A 63 2.27 2.11 4.70
N ILE A 64 1.75 0.89 4.87
CA ILE A 64 1.47 -0.05 3.78
C ILE A 64 0.03 0.18 3.33
N TRP A 65 -0.15 0.44 2.05
CA TRP A 65 -1.43 0.85 1.46
C TRP A 65 -1.68 0.16 0.13
N TYR A 66 -2.94 0.01 -0.25
CA TYR A 66 -3.33 -0.54 -1.55
C TYR A 66 -3.61 0.59 -2.53
N ASN A 67 -2.90 0.59 -3.65
CA ASN A 67 -3.12 1.48 -4.77
C ASN A 67 -4.05 0.77 -5.76
N ASP A 68 -5.33 1.09 -5.69
CA ASP A 68 -6.36 0.54 -6.57
C ASP A 68 -6.43 1.22 -7.96
N ILE A 69 -5.57 2.21 -8.25
CA ILE A 69 -5.34 2.72 -9.61
C ILE A 69 -4.35 1.81 -10.37
N GLU A 70 -3.33 1.31 -9.69
CA GLU A 70 -2.25 0.49 -10.27
C GLU A 70 -2.30 -0.99 -9.88
N GLU A 71 -3.32 -1.37 -9.11
CA GLU A 71 -3.59 -2.72 -8.60
C GLU A 71 -2.40 -3.34 -7.84
N GLY A 72 -2.02 -2.74 -6.70
CA GLY A 72 -0.99 -3.34 -5.84
C GLY A 72 -0.78 -2.64 -4.51
N PHE A 73 -0.13 -3.34 -3.58
CA PHE A 73 0.31 -2.77 -2.32
C PHE A 73 1.60 -1.97 -2.49
N ASN A 74 1.69 -0.88 -1.75
CA ASN A 74 2.82 0.03 -1.69
C ASN A 74 3.18 0.34 -0.23
N CYS A 75 4.37 0.91 -0.02
CA CYS A 75 4.78 1.46 1.27
C CYS A 75 5.26 2.89 1.08
N SER A 76 4.65 3.84 1.78
CA SER A 76 5.01 5.26 1.68
C SER A 76 5.21 5.89 3.05
N PRO A 77 6.08 6.92 3.17
CA PRO A 77 6.16 7.73 4.37
C PRO A 77 4.87 8.54 4.59
N PHE A 78 4.64 8.92 5.85
CA PHE A 78 3.60 9.88 6.23
C PHE A 78 4.08 10.78 7.36
N THR A 79 3.90 12.10 7.24
CA THR A 79 4.24 13.04 8.31
C THR A 79 3.03 13.30 9.22
N ARG A 80 1.81 13.06 8.72
CA ARG A 80 0.56 13.24 9.45
C ARG A 80 -0.30 11.98 9.28
N LEU A 81 -0.84 11.46 10.39
CA LEU A 81 -1.78 10.35 10.35
C LEU A 81 -2.98 10.69 9.44
N GLY A 82 -3.34 9.74 8.58
CA GLY A 82 -4.43 9.91 7.61
C GLY A 82 -4.01 10.53 6.28
N ILE A 83 -2.72 10.87 6.09
CA ILE A 83 -2.23 11.48 4.85
C ILE A 83 -0.89 10.84 4.45
N LEU A 84 -0.85 10.22 3.27
CA LEU A 84 0.39 9.69 2.69
C LEU A 84 1.18 10.86 2.06
N ASP A 85 2.51 10.84 2.20
CA ASP A 85 3.36 11.92 1.67
C ASP A 85 3.83 11.64 0.23
N GLN A 86 3.74 10.38 -0.23
CA GLN A 86 4.32 9.96 -1.51
C GLN A 86 3.48 8.89 -2.22
N TYR A 87 3.26 9.10 -3.52
CA TYR A 87 2.68 8.12 -4.43
C TYR A 87 3.70 7.07 -4.88
N ALA A 88 3.21 5.85 -5.08
CA ALA A 88 4.00 4.68 -5.45
C ALA A 88 3.19 3.73 -6.35
N CYS A 89 3.90 3.02 -7.21
CA CYS A 89 3.34 2.11 -8.22
C CYS A 89 4.20 0.83 -8.31
N ASP A 90 4.49 0.21 -7.17
CA ASP A 90 5.36 -0.98 -7.12
C ASP A 90 4.64 -2.25 -7.59
N GLN A 91 3.30 -2.24 -7.67
CA GLN A 91 2.46 -3.36 -8.12
C GLN A 91 2.75 -4.68 -7.40
N LEU A 92 3.14 -4.59 -6.12
CA LEU A 92 3.49 -5.76 -5.32
C LEU A 92 2.29 -6.29 -4.56
N GLU A 93 2.15 -7.61 -4.48
CA GLU A 93 1.29 -8.22 -3.48
C GLU A 93 1.83 -7.97 -2.05
N LEU A 94 0.94 -7.99 -1.05
CA LEU A 94 1.29 -7.72 0.35
C LEU A 94 2.36 -8.70 0.88
N HIS A 95 2.36 -9.95 0.44
CA HIS A 95 3.32 -10.94 0.91
C HIS A 95 4.78 -10.57 0.56
N HIS A 96 5.01 -9.84 -0.55
CA HIS A 96 6.32 -9.31 -0.89
C HIS A 96 6.79 -8.24 0.10
N TRP A 97 5.88 -7.36 0.54
CA TRP A 97 6.18 -6.36 1.57
C TRP A 97 6.50 -6.99 2.90
N LEU A 98 5.76 -8.04 3.30
CA LEU A 98 6.04 -8.76 4.54
C LEU A 98 7.38 -9.50 4.49
N PHE A 99 7.77 -10.04 3.34
CA PHE A 99 9.08 -10.62 3.14
C PHE A 99 10.21 -9.58 3.31
N ARG A 100 10.07 -8.41 2.67
CA ARG A 100 11.02 -7.30 2.79
C ARG A 100 11.11 -6.79 4.23
N LEU A 101 9.98 -6.70 4.92
CA LEU A 101 9.95 -6.27 6.30
C LEU A 101 10.65 -7.26 7.24
N ASN A 102 10.44 -8.57 7.07
CA ASN A 102 11.20 -9.55 7.84
C ASN A 102 12.70 -9.41 7.61
N HIS A 103 13.13 -9.20 6.36
CA HIS A 103 14.54 -8.95 6.05
C HIS A 103 15.07 -7.71 6.77
N TYR A 104 14.33 -6.61 6.76
CA TYR A 104 14.69 -5.39 7.48
C TYR A 104 14.79 -5.61 8.99
N LEU A 105 13.80 -6.26 9.60
CA LEU A 105 13.81 -6.56 11.05
C LEU A 105 14.98 -7.46 11.45
N ALA A 106 15.37 -8.40 10.60
CA ALA A 106 16.46 -9.32 10.86
C ALA A 106 17.85 -8.69 10.65
N THR A 107 17.98 -7.72 9.75
CA THR A 107 19.29 -7.25 9.26
C THR A 107 19.55 -5.75 9.42
N GLY A 108 18.51 -4.96 9.65
CA GLY A 108 18.54 -3.50 9.61
C GLY A 108 18.73 -2.90 8.21
N LYS A 109 18.63 -3.69 7.13
CA LYS A 109 18.90 -3.24 5.74
C LYS A 109 17.66 -3.34 4.85
N GLY A 110 17.56 -2.43 3.87
CA GLY A 110 16.53 -2.43 2.83
C GLY A 110 15.14 -2.20 3.39
N PHE A 111 14.93 -1.04 4.02
CA PHE A 111 13.65 -0.72 4.65
C PHE A 111 12.52 -0.72 3.61
N PRO A 112 11.32 -1.23 3.95
CA PRO A 112 10.15 -1.14 3.07
C PRO A 112 9.88 0.30 2.59
N GLY A 113 10.05 0.56 1.30
CA GLY A 113 9.83 1.88 0.67
C GLY A 113 11.11 2.58 0.21
N GLU A 114 12.29 2.03 0.52
CA GLU A 114 13.53 2.47 -0.11
C GLU A 114 13.61 1.87 -1.53
N GLY A 115 13.24 2.67 -2.55
CA GLY A 115 13.35 2.27 -3.96
C GLY A 115 12.09 2.47 -4.81
N LEU A 116 11.13 3.29 -4.38
CA LEU A 116 9.93 3.62 -5.15
C LEU A 116 10.34 4.23 -6.49
N GLY A 117 9.97 3.56 -7.59
CA GLY A 117 10.14 4.10 -8.94
C GLY A 117 9.56 5.51 -9.04
N ALA A 118 10.13 6.34 -9.90
CA ALA A 118 9.59 7.69 -10.10
C ALA A 118 8.10 7.58 -10.48
N PRO A 119 7.19 8.35 -9.86
CA PRO A 119 5.79 8.33 -10.24
C PRO A 119 5.67 8.62 -11.74
N GLU A 120 4.84 7.85 -12.46
CA GLU A 120 4.44 8.23 -13.83
C GLU A 120 3.87 9.66 -13.79
N ALA A 121 4.13 10.45 -14.83
CA ALA A 121 3.65 11.83 -14.88
C ALA A 121 2.12 11.86 -14.68
N ILE A 122 1.61 12.80 -13.87
CA ILE A 122 0.17 12.96 -13.58
C ILE A 122 -0.68 12.97 -14.85
N SER A 123 -0.16 13.49 -15.96
CA SER A 123 -0.81 13.52 -17.28
C SER A 123 -1.02 12.15 -17.93
N GLN A 124 -0.23 11.13 -17.58
CA GLN A 124 -0.34 9.77 -18.12
C GLN A 124 -1.32 8.92 -17.31
N LEU A 125 -1.48 9.20 -16.01
CA LEU A 125 -2.42 8.51 -15.13
C LEU A 125 -3.86 8.99 -15.32
N GLN A 126 -4.06 10.30 -15.54
CA GLN A 126 -5.39 10.85 -15.87
C GLN A 126 -5.94 10.30 -17.20
N ALA A 127 -5.06 10.04 -18.17
CA ALA A 127 -5.45 9.46 -19.46
C ALA A 127 -5.82 7.97 -19.41
N ARG A 128 -5.58 7.27 -18.29
CA ARG A 128 -6.01 5.88 -18.06
C ARG A 128 -7.31 5.80 -17.25
N ALA A 129 -7.71 6.89 -16.60
CA ALA A 129 -8.95 6.99 -15.83
C ALA A 129 -10.14 7.51 -16.67
N ASP A 130 -9.88 7.98 -17.89
CA ASP A 130 -10.86 8.40 -18.91
C ASP A 130 -11.03 7.31 -19.98
#